data_AF-A0A7X1DQ64-F1
#
_entry.id   AF-A0A7X1DQ64-F1
#
_cell.length_a   1.000
_cell.length_b   1.000
_cell.length_c   1.000
_cell.angle_alpha   90.00
_cell.angle_beta   90.00
_cell.angle_gamma   90.00
#
_symmetry.space_group_name_H-M   'P 1'
#
loop_
_entity.id
_entity.type
_entity.pdbx_description
1 polymer ?
#
loop_
_entity_poly.entity_id
_entity_poly.type
_entity_poly.pdbx_seq_one_letter_code
_entity_poly.pdbx_strand_id
1 'polypeptide(L)'
;MKKRCLLLLSILMLFSFWTVACGNTEKKEESQELTKKEIELTIDQTTVTTDENGKALIEGTVDPKAKLSIDGTTVKQDSDGRFTFTKIINSDSEARVYAKLIAVRKNYEDEEYSVIINNNSKAYNDNMAKQEAKQKEEAEKAEKERKEAEEKAKQEEEAAAAKAAMNDENTPSDDTVYGTLASKDSLTKEDDILYKDEELDVLYSIVENDEIFQVIIQLGDESTIRKDLDKGHLTELARDYMESDATLTQTVSDESFVYQSPSINKTYTVDYMLNDEGYVIAIYVTQAM
;
A
#
# COMPACT_ATOMS: atom_id res chain seq x y z
N MET A 1 25.68 -29.94 18.91
CA MET A 1 26.26 -30.74 20.02
C MET A 1 27.59 -30.13 20.43
N LYS A 2 27.86 -30.15 21.74
CA LYS A 2 29.11 -29.76 22.41
C LYS A 2 30.34 -30.33 21.67
N LYS A 3 31.50 -29.66 21.66
CA LYS A 3 32.46 -29.72 22.77
C LYS A 3 33.60 -28.70 22.61
N ARG A 4 33.89 -28.04 23.73
CA ARG A 4 35.17 -27.42 24.10
C ARG A 4 36.23 -28.51 24.33
N CYS A 5 37.50 -28.18 24.11
CA CYS A 5 38.69 -28.73 24.81
C CYS A 5 39.93 -28.02 24.24
N LEU A 6 41.01 -27.71 24.94
CA LEU A 6 41.37 -27.54 26.35
C LEU A 6 42.82 -27.01 26.29
N LEU A 7 43.17 -26.14 27.22
CA LEU A 7 44.51 -25.64 27.53
C LEU A 7 45.62 -26.71 27.51
N LEU A 8 46.82 -26.26 27.12
CA LEU A 8 48.09 -26.82 27.58
C LEU A 8 48.87 -25.75 28.36
N LEU A 9 49.10 -26.08 29.62
CA LEU A 9 49.88 -25.42 30.65
C LEU A 9 51.28 -26.05 30.66
N SER A 10 52.36 -25.25 30.69
CA SER A 10 53.75 -25.68 30.97
C SER A 10 54.68 -24.48 30.74
N ILE A 11 55.65 -24.05 31.56
CA ILE A 11 56.31 -24.60 32.74
C ILE A 11 56.94 -23.44 33.53
N LEU A 12 56.84 -23.59 34.84
CA LEU A 12 57.61 -23.07 35.97
C LEU A 12 59.09 -22.72 35.71
N MET A 13 59.53 -21.53 36.16
CA MET A 13 60.82 -21.34 36.85
C MET A 13 60.73 -20.10 37.74
N LEU A 14 60.64 -20.34 39.05
CA LEU A 14 60.81 -19.38 40.13
C LEU A 14 62.30 -19.27 40.46
N PHE A 15 62.86 -18.07 40.47
CA PHE A 15 64.00 -17.74 41.32
C PHE A 15 63.83 -16.34 41.92
N SER A 16 64.19 -16.28 43.20
CA SER A 16 63.76 -15.32 44.20
C SER A 16 64.63 -14.04 44.26
N PHE A 17 63.96 -12.92 44.47
CA PHE A 17 64.32 -11.76 45.31
C PHE A 17 65.75 -11.62 45.88
N TRP A 18 66.47 -10.54 45.51
CA TRP A 18 66.83 -9.37 46.34
C TRP A 18 68.08 -8.64 45.79
N THR A 19 67.90 -7.39 45.37
CA THR A 19 68.47 -6.16 45.99
C THR A 19 68.59 -5.06 44.95
N VAL A 20 68.09 -3.89 45.36
CA VAL A 20 68.21 -2.61 44.67
C VAL A 20 69.65 -2.12 44.80
N ALA A 21 70.26 -1.75 43.68
CA ALA A 21 71.35 -0.80 43.65
C ALA A 21 71.06 0.21 42.55
N CYS A 22 70.74 1.44 42.97
CA CYS A 22 70.58 2.60 42.12
C CYS A 22 71.84 2.85 41.28
N GLY A 23 71.66 2.96 39.97
CA GLY A 23 72.59 3.57 39.05
C GLY A 23 71.79 4.35 38.03
N ASN A 24 71.51 5.61 38.37
CA ASN A 24 70.72 6.56 37.59
C ASN A 24 71.17 6.61 36.12
N THR A 25 70.29 6.23 35.22
CA THR A 25 70.12 6.94 33.95
C THR A 25 68.63 6.99 33.69
N GLU A 26 67.98 8.03 34.21
CA GLU A 26 66.61 8.38 33.85
C GLU A 26 66.54 8.59 32.34
N LYS A 27 66.16 7.54 31.60
CA LYS A 27 65.37 7.76 30.40
C LYS A 27 63.97 8.11 30.90
N LYS A 28 63.71 9.41 31.01
CA LYS A 28 62.35 9.93 30.92
C LYS A 28 61.74 9.36 29.64
N GLU A 29 60.90 8.35 29.78
CA GLU A 29 59.81 8.18 28.83
C GLU A 29 58.93 9.42 29.01
N GLU A 30 59.14 10.41 28.15
CA GLU A 30 58.10 11.38 27.87
C GLU A 30 56.88 10.60 27.41
N SER A 31 55.94 10.39 28.33
CA SER A 31 54.53 10.26 28.00
C SER A 31 54.16 11.54 27.25
N GLN A 32 54.32 11.52 25.92
CA GLN A 32 53.73 12.53 25.06
C GLN A 32 52.23 12.46 25.31
N GLU A 33 51.72 13.45 26.05
CA GLU A 33 50.31 13.78 26.05
C GLU A 33 49.90 13.99 24.58
N LEU A 34 49.27 12.97 23.99
CA LEU A 34 48.61 13.11 22.70
C LEU A 34 47.44 14.05 22.96
N THR A 35 47.68 15.35 22.77
CA THR A 35 46.63 16.36 22.66
C THR A 35 45.74 15.93 21.50
N LYS A 36 44.58 15.38 21.84
CA LYS A 36 43.58 15.01 20.86
C LYS A 36 43.10 16.29 20.18
N LYS A 37 42.84 16.20 18.88
CA LYS A 37 42.31 17.33 18.12
C LYS A 37 40.81 17.47 18.39
N GLU A 38 40.30 18.69 18.36
CA GLU A 38 38.87 18.99 18.46
C GLU A 38 38.17 18.75 17.11
N ILE A 39 36.90 18.33 17.15
CA ILE A 39 36.06 18.17 15.96
C ILE A 39 35.36 19.50 15.68
N GLU A 40 35.49 20.03 14.46
CA GLU A 40 34.74 21.21 14.07
C GLU A 40 33.25 20.87 13.92
N LEU A 41 32.41 21.42 14.79
CA LEU A 41 30.95 21.35 14.75
C LEU A 41 30.39 22.78 14.85
N THR A 42 29.58 23.18 13.87
CA THR A 42 28.90 24.48 13.84
C THR A 42 27.41 24.25 13.68
N ILE A 43 26.61 24.96 14.47
CA ILE A 43 25.14 24.94 14.38
C ILE A 43 24.68 26.29 13.85
N ASP A 44 23.86 26.28 12.80
CA ASP A 44 23.38 27.51 12.15
C ASP A 44 22.47 28.31 13.10
N GLN A 45 21.64 27.60 13.88
CA GLN A 45 20.77 28.18 14.90
C GLN A 45 20.80 27.36 16.19
N THR A 46 21.24 27.99 17.29
CA THR A 46 21.32 27.34 18.61
C THR A 46 19.96 27.21 19.29
N THR A 47 18.99 28.02 18.84
CA THR A 47 17.60 28.00 19.29
C THR A 47 16.69 28.02 18.06
N VAL A 48 15.79 27.04 17.96
CA VAL A 48 14.81 26.91 16.88
C VAL A 48 13.41 26.80 17.48
N THR A 49 12.38 27.15 16.70
CA THR A 49 10.98 27.06 17.14
C THR A 49 10.25 26.13 16.18
N THR A 50 9.36 25.30 16.70
CA THR A 50 8.58 24.39 15.85
C THR A 50 7.60 25.16 14.96
N ASP A 51 7.37 24.65 13.75
CA ASP A 51 6.32 25.14 12.85
C ASP A 51 4.91 24.72 13.32
N GLU A 52 3.88 25.06 12.54
CA GLU A 52 2.48 24.68 12.79
C GLU A 52 2.21 23.17 12.69
N ASN A 53 3.18 22.37 12.23
CA ASN A 53 3.12 20.92 12.18
C ASN A 53 4.03 20.28 13.25
N GLY A 54 4.56 21.08 14.19
CA GLY A 54 5.42 20.59 15.27
C GLY A 54 6.83 20.26 14.80
N LYS A 55 7.25 20.66 13.60
CA LYS A 55 8.58 20.37 13.05
C LYS A 55 9.58 21.45 13.43
N ALA A 56 10.71 21.04 13.98
CA ALA A 56 11.87 21.87 14.18
C ALA A 56 13.00 21.41 13.25
N LEU A 57 13.51 22.33 12.44
CA LEU A 57 14.63 22.10 11.54
C LEU A 57 15.94 22.49 12.23
N ILE A 58 16.89 21.56 12.30
CA ILE A 58 18.24 21.79 12.83
C ILE A 58 19.22 21.63 11.69
N GLU A 59 20.03 22.65 11.47
CA GLU A 59 21.02 22.71 10.40
C GLU A 59 22.38 23.11 10.96
N GLY A 60 23.42 22.63 10.29
CA GLY A 60 24.78 22.93 10.69
C GLY A 60 25.80 22.24 9.79
N THR A 61 27.05 22.32 10.21
CA THR A 61 28.19 21.68 9.55
C THR A 61 29.02 20.95 10.59
N VAL A 62 29.51 19.76 10.26
CA VAL A 62 30.44 18.99 11.08
C VAL A 62 31.58 18.51 10.19
N ASP A 63 32.77 18.31 10.76
CA ASP A 63 33.89 17.69 10.04
C ASP A 63 33.42 16.52 9.15
N PRO A 64 33.64 16.56 7.82
CA PRO A 64 33.12 15.54 6.88
C PRO A 64 33.57 14.11 7.18
N LYS A 65 34.61 13.92 8.00
CA LYS A 65 35.11 12.61 8.42
C LYS A 65 34.61 12.18 9.80
N ALA A 66 33.88 13.04 10.51
CA ALA A 66 33.27 12.72 11.79
C ALA A 66 31.88 12.08 11.59
N LYS A 67 31.51 11.20 12.53
CA LYS A 67 30.16 10.64 12.61
C LYS A 67 29.32 11.52 13.52
N LEU A 68 28.21 12.05 13.01
CA LEU A 68 27.25 12.82 13.79
C LEU A 68 26.07 11.96 14.20
N SER A 69 25.66 12.07 15.45
CA SER A 69 24.38 11.57 15.94
C SER A 69 23.61 12.67 16.65
N ILE A 70 22.29 12.69 16.45
CA ILE A 70 21.37 13.61 17.11
C ILE A 70 20.30 12.77 17.80
N ASP A 71 20.15 12.93 19.12
CA ASP A 71 19.29 12.11 19.99
C ASP A 71 19.49 10.60 19.78
N GLY A 72 20.75 10.19 19.59
CA GLY A 72 21.12 8.79 19.34
C GLY A 72 20.90 8.30 17.90
N THR A 73 20.30 9.11 17.02
CA THR A 73 20.11 8.79 15.60
C THR A 73 21.30 9.27 14.79
N THR A 74 21.92 8.40 13.99
CA THR A 74 22.99 8.82 13.08
C THR A 74 22.45 9.72 11.97
N VAL A 75 23.05 10.90 11.80
CA VAL A 75 22.64 11.88 10.80
C VAL A 75 23.63 11.88 9.65
N LYS A 76 23.12 11.76 8.42
CA LYS A 76 23.94 11.85 7.21
C LYS A 76 24.34 13.30 6.96
N GLN A 77 25.59 13.47 6.55
CA GLN A 77 26.11 14.75 6.11
C GLN A 77 26.52 14.65 4.63
N ASP A 78 26.58 15.79 3.94
CA ASP A 78 27.09 15.85 2.56
C ASP A 78 28.63 15.87 2.52
N SER A 79 29.21 16.06 1.33
CA SER A 79 30.66 16.09 1.15
C SER A 79 31.37 17.23 1.87
N ASP A 80 30.65 18.32 2.15
CA ASP A 80 31.15 19.49 2.87
C ASP A 80 30.85 19.41 4.37
N GLY A 81 30.21 18.32 4.81
CA GLY A 81 29.86 18.09 6.20
C GLY A 81 28.58 18.79 6.64
N ARG A 82 27.80 19.37 5.71
CA ARG A 82 26.49 19.95 6.02
C ARG A 82 25.51 18.86 6.41
N PHE A 83 24.67 19.14 7.40
CA PHE A 83 23.61 18.25 7.80
C PHE A 83 22.30 19.02 8.02
N THR A 84 21.21 18.29 7.84
CA THR A 84 19.86 18.75 8.15
C THR A 84 19.16 17.66 8.95
N PHE A 85 18.51 18.04 10.04
CA PHE A 85 17.76 17.13 10.90
C PHE A 85 16.42 17.74 11.27
N THR A 86 15.34 16.99 11.08
CA THR A 86 13.99 17.42 11.48
C THR A 86 13.58 16.67 12.74
N LYS A 87 13.30 17.40 13.82
CA LYS A 87 12.68 16.87 15.03
C LYS A 87 11.20 17.20 15.02
N ILE A 88 10.36 16.19 15.26
CA ILE A 88 8.91 16.35 15.36
C ILE A 88 8.52 16.37 16.84
N ILE A 89 7.73 17.36 17.21
CA ILE A 89 7.31 17.63 18.58
C ILE A 89 5.79 17.83 18.59
N ASN A 90 5.08 16.96 19.29
CA ASN A 90 3.62 16.99 19.38
C ASN A 90 3.14 17.90 20.55
N SER A 91 1.84 18.23 20.53
CA SER A 91 1.15 19.17 21.43
C SER A 91 1.48 19.08 22.91
N ASP A 92 1.70 17.85 23.41
CA ASP A 92 1.76 17.55 24.85
C ASP A 92 3.19 17.55 25.41
N SER A 93 4.16 17.94 24.59
CA SER A 93 5.55 18.01 25.01
C SER A 93 5.87 19.31 25.76
N GLU A 94 6.95 19.26 26.55
CA GLU A 94 7.46 20.40 27.31
C GLU A 94 7.65 21.65 26.44
N ALA A 95 7.49 22.85 27.04
CA ALA A 95 7.64 24.13 26.35
C ALA A 95 9.02 24.31 25.68
N ARG A 96 10.03 23.61 26.19
CA ARG A 96 11.37 23.54 25.62
C ARG A 96 11.85 22.10 25.61
N VAL A 97 12.36 21.67 24.46
CA VAL A 97 12.98 20.37 24.27
C VAL A 97 14.42 20.58 23.83
N TYR A 98 15.33 19.70 24.24
CA TYR A 98 16.71 19.72 23.81
C TYR A 98 16.92 18.62 22.76
N ALA A 99 17.69 18.94 21.71
CA ALA A 99 18.26 17.94 20.82
C ALA A 99 19.75 17.83 21.13
N LYS A 100 20.20 16.64 21.55
CA LYS A 100 21.61 16.40 21.88
C LYS A 100 22.34 15.92 20.63
N LEU A 101 23.38 16.64 20.23
CA LEU A 101 24.27 16.30 19.13
C LEU A 101 25.57 15.75 19.70
N ILE A 102 26.08 14.68 19.09
CA ILE A 102 27.37 14.06 19.44
C ILE A 102 28.12 13.79 18.15
N ALA A 103 29.30 14.39 17.98
CA ALA A 103 30.21 14.14 16.88
C ALA A 103 31.42 13.33 17.36
N VAL A 104 31.74 12.25 16.62
CA VAL A 104 32.81 11.31 17.00
C VAL A 104 33.77 11.09 15.84
N ARG A 105 35.08 11.15 16.13
CA ARG A 105 36.14 10.87 15.15
C ARG A 105 37.35 10.23 15.83
N LYS A 106 37.94 9.20 15.18
CA LYS A 106 39.11 8.49 15.71
C LYS A 106 40.30 9.44 15.90
N ASN A 107 40.91 9.42 17.08
CA ASN A 107 42.02 10.29 17.51
C ASN A 107 41.65 11.77 17.71
N TYR A 108 40.35 12.06 17.82
CA TYR A 108 39.82 13.36 18.21
C TYR A 108 39.10 13.22 19.56
N GLU A 109 38.85 14.35 20.21
CA GLU A 109 37.88 14.43 21.31
C GLU A 109 36.46 14.41 20.75
N ASP A 110 35.55 13.76 21.46
CA ASP A 110 34.13 13.73 21.08
C ASP A 110 33.53 15.10 21.41
N GLU A 111 32.78 15.65 20.45
CA GLU A 111 32.16 16.97 20.61
C GLU A 111 30.67 16.80 20.91
N GLU A 112 30.18 17.44 21.96
CA GLU A 112 28.78 17.42 22.36
C GLU A 112 28.15 18.81 22.31
N TYR A 113 26.97 18.91 21.70
CA TYR A 113 26.22 20.17 21.64
C TYR A 113 24.74 19.93 21.93
N SER A 114 24.03 20.96 22.39
CA SER A 114 22.57 20.90 22.61
C SER A 114 21.88 22.08 21.96
N VAL A 115 20.93 21.79 21.06
CA VAL A 115 20.06 22.80 20.44
C VAL A 115 18.78 22.91 21.26
N ILE A 116 18.38 24.15 21.54
CA ILE A 116 17.12 24.45 22.24
C ILE A 116 15.99 24.52 21.21
N ILE A 117 14.94 23.74 21.42
CA ILE A 117 13.74 23.77 20.59
C ILE A 117 12.60 24.34 21.42
N ASN A 118 12.13 25.54 21.06
CA ASN A 118 10.91 26.09 21.63
C ASN A 118 9.70 25.42 20.98
N ASN A 119 8.91 24.70 21.79
CA ASN A 119 7.70 24.06 21.33
C ASN A 119 6.58 25.11 21.16
N ASN A 120 6.14 25.32 19.92
CA ASN A 120 4.99 26.16 19.59
C ASN A 120 3.70 25.32 19.57
N SER A 121 3.38 24.72 20.71
CA SER A 121 2.22 23.82 20.86
C SER A 121 0.90 24.51 20.51
N LYS A 122 0.80 25.83 20.72
CA LYS A 122 -0.38 26.60 20.32
C LYS A 122 -0.58 26.56 18.80
N ALA A 123 0.46 26.87 18.01
CA ALA A 123 0.34 26.85 16.55
C ALA A 123 0.05 25.44 16.02
N TYR A 124 0.66 24.41 16.62
CA TYR A 124 0.36 23.02 16.32
C TYR A 124 -1.12 22.66 16.57
N ASN A 125 -1.63 22.98 17.77
CA ASN A 125 -3.02 22.69 18.14
C ASN A 125 -4.02 23.45 17.26
N ASP A 126 -3.74 24.72 16.97
CA ASP A 126 -4.59 25.53 16.09
C ASP A 126 -4.65 24.94 14.68
N ASN A 127 -3.53 24.40 14.16
CA ASN A 127 -3.48 23.76 12.85
C ASN A 127 -4.19 22.40 12.84
N MET A 128 -4.00 21.57 13.87
CA MET A 128 -4.72 20.30 14.03
C MET A 128 -6.23 20.53 14.04
N ALA A 129 -6.73 21.49 14.83
CA ALA A 129 -8.15 21.82 14.86
C ALA A 129 -8.67 22.31 13.50
N LYS A 130 -7.88 23.07 12.74
CA LYS A 130 -8.23 23.48 11.37
C LYS A 130 -8.30 22.30 10.41
N GLN A 131 -7.38 21.34 10.52
CA GLN A 131 -7.37 20.15 9.67
C GLN A 131 -8.56 19.23 10.00
N GLU A 132 -8.86 19.03 11.28
CA GLU A 132 -10.05 18.28 11.72
C GLU A 132 -11.36 18.91 11.22
N ALA A 133 -11.47 20.24 11.30
CA ALA A 133 -12.64 20.97 10.79
C ALA A 133 -12.80 20.80 9.26
N LYS A 134 -11.70 20.89 8.50
CA LYS A 134 -11.71 20.66 7.04
C LYS A 134 -12.10 19.24 6.68
N GLN A 135 -11.53 18.24 7.37
CA GLN A 135 -11.88 16.84 7.14
C GLN A 135 -13.35 16.56 7.43
N LYS A 136 -13.89 17.18 8.50
CA LYS A 136 -15.31 17.06 8.82
C LYS A 136 -16.20 17.68 7.75
N GLU A 137 -15.85 18.87 7.25
CA GLU A 137 -16.59 19.54 6.17
C GLU A 137 -16.54 18.73 4.86
N GLU A 138 -15.37 18.18 4.51
CA GLU A 138 -15.21 17.30 3.34
C GLU A 138 -16.02 16.00 3.48
N ALA A 139 -16.02 15.39 4.67
CA ALA A 139 -16.82 14.20 4.95
C ALA A 139 -18.33 14.47 4.89
N GLU A 140 -18.79 15.60 5.44
CA GLU A 140 -20.19 16.02 5.36
C GLU A 140 -20.62 16.28 3.90
N LYS A 141 -19.74 16.90 3.10
CA LYS A 141 -19.98 17.13 1.67
C LYS A 141 -20.05 15.80 0.90
N ALA A 142 -19.10 14.89 1.13
CA ALA A 142 -19.08 13.57 0.50
C ALA A 142 -20.31 12.72 0.88
N GLU A 143 -20.76 12.78 2.15
CA GLU A 143 -21.98 12.09 2.57
C GLU A 143 -23.23 12.66 1.89
N LYS A 144 -23.30 13.99 1.73
CA LYS A 144 -24.40 14.64 1.02
C LYS A 144 -24.43 14.23 -0.46
N GLU A 145 -23.29 14.26 -1.14
CA GLU A 145 -23.17 13.82 -2.55
C GLU A 145 -23.54 12.35 -2.71
N ARG A 146 -23.15 11.48 -1.77
CA ARG A 146 -23.53 10.05 -1.77
C ARG A 146 -25.04 9.86 -1.63
N LYS A 147 -25.69 10.61 -0.72
CA LYS A 147 -27.15 10.52 -0.52
C LYS A 147 -27.92 11.01 -1.75
N GLU A 148 -27.47 12.09 -2.39
CA GLU A 148 -28.06 12.60 -3.63
C GLU A 148 -27.90 11.60 -4.79
N ALA A 149 -26.74 10.93 -4.90
CA ALA A 149 -26.51 9.89 -5.89
C ALA A 149 -27.37 8.63 -5.65
N GLU A 150 -27.52 8.19 -4.40
CA GLU A 150 -28.38 7.05 -4.04
C GLU A 150 -29.86 7.34 -4.34
N GLU A 151 -30.34 8.55 -4.06
CA GLU A 151 -31.71 8.96 -4.35
C GLU A 151 -31.97 9.04 -5.85
N LYS A 152 -30.99 9.52 -6.64
CA LYS A 152 -31.07 9.53 -8.10
C LYS A 152 -31.07 8.12 -8.69
N ALA A 153 -30.26 7.21 -8.17
CA ALA A 153 -30.23 5.82 -8.61
C ALA A 153 -31.57 5.10 -8.35
N LYS A 154 -32.19 5.32 -7.19
CA LYS A 154 -33.54 4.79 -6.89
C LYS A 154 -34.61 5.33 -7.86
N GLN A 155 -34.55 6.61 -8.21
CA GLN A 155 -35.49 7.20 -9.17
C GLN A 155 -35.28 6.64 -10.59
N GLU A 156 -34.05 6.37 -11.00
CA GLU A 156 -33.74 5.75 -12.29
C GLU A 156 -34.20 4.27 -12.32
N GLU A 157 -34.04 3.53 -11.22
CA GLU A 157 -34.53 2.15 -11.06
C GLU A 157 -36.07 2.08 -11.09
N GLU A 158 -36.76 2.97 -10.36
CA GLU A 158 -38.23 3.06 -10.38
C GLU A 158 -38.76 3.47 -11.76
N ALA A 159 -38.06 4.35 -12.48
CA ALA A 159 -38.42 4.74 -13.85
C ALA A 159 -38.16 3.61 -14.87
N ALA A 160 -37.12 2.80 -14.67
CA ALA A 160 -36.85 1.60 -15.48
C ALA A 160 -37.90 0.52 -15.23
N ALA A 161 -38.26 0.26 -13.96
CA ALA A 161 -39.34 -0.67 -13.59
C ALA A 161 -40.70 -0.22 -14.14
N ALA A 162 -40.99 1.08 -14.12
CA ALA A 162 -42.23 1.62 -14.72
C ALA A 162 -42.25 1.51 -16.25
N LYS A 163 -41.10 1.56 -16.93
CA LYS A 163 -40.99 1.27 -18.37
C LYS A 163 -41.11 -0.22 -18.68
N ALA A 164 -40.52 -1.09 -17.85
CA ALA A 164 -40.65 -2.54 -17.97
C ALA A 164 -42.10 -3.00 -17.77
N ALA A 165 -42.84 -2.37 -16.84
CA ALA A 165 -44.26 -2.63 -16.61
C ALA A 165 -45.20 -2.18 -17.75
N MET A 166 -44.69 -1.47 -18.78
CA MET A 166 -45.47 -1.07 -19.96
C MET A 166 -45.28 -2.00 -21.18
N ASN A 167 -44.37 -2.97 -21.13
CA ASN A 167 -44.29 -4.03 -22.15
C ASN A 167 -44.81 -5.34 -21.57
N ASP A 168 -46.07 -5.61 -21.90
CA ASP A 168 -46.73 -6.89 -21.74
C ASP A 168 -46.11 -7.90 -22.72
N GLU A 169 -44.99 -8.52 -22.31
CA GLU A 169 -44.58 -9.89 -22.64
C GLU A 169 -43.28 -10.22 -21.89
N ASN A 170 -43.30 -11.31 -21.10
CA ASN A 170 -42.18 -11.89 -20.35
C ASN A 170 -41.16 -12.55 -21.30
N THR A 171 -40.79 -11.85 -22.37
CA THR A 171 -39.94 -12.35 -23.44
C THR A 171 -38.52 -11.82 -23.19
N PRO A 172 -37.55 -12.71 -22.96
CA PRO A 172 -36.16 -12.33 -22.80
C PRO A 172 -35.61 -11.62 -24.04
N SER A 173 -34.68 -10.71 -23.83
CA SER A 173 -33.94 -9.97 -24.86
C SER A 173 -33.12 -10.93 -25.71
N ASP A 174 -33.15 -10.74 -27.02
CA ASP A 174 -32.35 -11.52 -27.96
C ASP A 174 -30.85 -11.48 -27.63
N ASP A 175 -30.13 -12.54 -28.00
CA ASP A 175 -28.68 -12.72 -27.80
C ASP A 175 -28.20 -12.70 -26.33
N THR A 176 -29.13 -12.70 -25.36
CA THR A 176 -28.86 -12.92 -23.94
C THR A 176 -29.20 -14.36 -23.53
N VAL A 177 -28.70 -14.82 -22.37
CA VAL A 177 -29.14 -16.10 -21.81
C VAL A 177 -30.64 -16.04 -21.51
N TYR A 178 -31.38 -17.10 -21.87
CA TYR A 178 -32.86 -17.16 -21.99
C TYR A 178 -33.46 -16.48 -23.23
N GLY A 179 -32.70 -15.63 -23.92
CA GLY A 179 -33.06 -15.03 -25.20
C GLY A 179 -32.97 -16.01 -26.36
N THR A 180 -33.50 -15.60 -27.51
CA THR A 180 -33.30 -16.32 -28.78
C THR A 180 -32.03 -15.80 -29.45
N LEU A 181 -31.25 -16.68 -30.05
CA LEU A 181 -30.11 -16.28 -30.89
C LEU A 181 -30.64 -15.65 -32.19
N ALA A 182 -30.62 -14.32 -32.29
CA ALA A 182 -31.40 -13.56 -33.27
C ALA A 182 -30.87 -13.68 -34.71
N SER A 183 -29.56 -13.84 -34.90
CA SER A 183 -28.98 -14.04 -36.24
C SER A 183 -27.81 -15.02 -36.19
N LYS A 184 -27.94 -16.11 -36.95
CA LYS A 184 -26.88 -17.11 -37.12
C LYS A 184 -26.02 -16.87 -38.37
N ASP A 185 -26.40 -15.92 -39.22
CA ASP A 185 -25.78 -15.73 -40.54
C ASP A 185 -24.34 -15.21 -40.44
N SER A 186 -24.03 -14.48 -39.36
CA SER A 186 -22.69 -13.96 -39.06
C SER A 186 -21.87 -14.87 -38.14
N LEU A 187 -22.45 -15.96 -37.66
CA LEU A 187 -21.82 -16.85 -36.68
C LEU A 187 -21.24 -18.10 -37.34
N THR A 188 -20.09 -18.54 -36.84
CA THR A 188 -19.52 -19.84 -37.22
C THR A 188 -20.26 -20.93 -36.46
N LYS A 189 -20.90 -21.87 -37.17
CA LYS A 189 -21.46 -23.07 -36.52
C LYS A 189 -20.33 -24.03 -36.17
N GLU A 190 -20.10 -24.26 -34.87
CA GLU A 190 -19.09 -25.17 -34.34
C GLU A 190 -19.64 -26.59 -34.16
N ASP A 191 -20.90 -26.70 -33.70
CA ASP A 191 -21.62 -27.97 -33.52
C ASP A 191 -23.12 -27.74 -33.69
N ASP A 192 -23.95 -28.79 -33.58
CA ASP A 192 -25.40 -28.73 -33.75
C ASP A 192 -26.08 -27.72 -32.82
N ILE A 193 -25.53 -27.52 -31.63
CA ILE A 193 -26.03 -26.59 -30.62
C ILE A 193 -25.06 -25.44 -30.29
N LEU A 194 -23.93 -25.32 -31.00
CA LEU A 194 -22.87 -24.37 -30.68
C LEU A 194 -22.58 -23.42 -31.85
N TYR A 195 -22.60 -22.12 -31.56
CA TYR A 195 -22.31 -21.05 -32.52
C TYR A 195 -21.27 -20.11 -31.95
N LYS A 196 -20.28 -19.73 -32.75
CA LYS A 196 -19.20 -18.81 -32.37
C LYS A 196 -19.34 -17.48 -33.09
N ASP A 197 -19.28 -16.40 -32.34
CA ASP A 197 -18.96 -15.07 -32.84
C ASP A 197 -17.44 -14.90 -32.85
N GLU A 198 -16.85 -14.88 -34.04
CA GLU A 198 -15.39 -14.74 -34.22
C GLU A 198 -14.90 -13.31 -33.98
N GLU A 199 -15.77 -12.30 -34.08
CA GLU A 199 -15.38 -10.91 -33.86
C GLU A 199 -15.32 -10.59 -32.36
N LEU A 200 -16.23 -11.17 -31.58
CA LEU A 200 -16.34 -10.96 -30.15
C LEU A 200 -15.66 -12.06 -29.31
N ASP A 201 -15.18 -13.13 -29.95
CA ASP A 201 -14.67 -14.34 -29.29
C ASP A 201 -15.67 -14.91 -28.25
N VAL A 202 -16.94 -15.02 -28.68
CA VAL A 202 -18.04 -15.49 -27.84
C VAL A 202 -18.66 -16.76 -28.41
N LEU A 203 -18.84 -17.76 -27.55
CA LEU A 203 -19.51 -19.01 -27.89
C LEU A 203 -20.91 -19.05 -27.26
N TYR A 204 -21.92 -19.30 -28.09
CA TYR A 204 -23.30 -19.51 -27.69
C TYR A 204 -23.63 -21.00 -27.73
N SER A 205 -24.22 -21.51 -26.66
CA SER A 205 -24.86 -22.82 -26.60
C SER A 205 -26.36 -22.64 -26.54
N ILE A 206 -27.05 -23.25 -27.50
CA ILE A 206 -28.51 -23.14 -27.65
C ILE A 206 -29.23 -24.45 -27.34
N VAL A 207 -30.52 -24.35 -27.04
CA VAL A 207 -31.43 -25.49 -26.86
C VAL A 207 -32.59 -25.41 -27.86
N GLU A 208 -33.74 -26.02 -27.55
CA GLU A 208 -34.92 -25.98 -28.42
C GLU A 208 -35.34 -24.54 -28.74
N ASN A 209 -35.80 -24.32 -29.99
CA ASN A 209 -36.21 -23.01 -30.50
C ASN A 209 -35.12 -21.93 -30.49
N ASP A 210 -33.85 -22.32 -30.54
CA ASP A 210 -32.71 -21.40 -30.57
C ASP A 210 -32.56 -20.54 -29.31
N GLU A 211 -33.17 -20.98 -28.20
CA GLU A 211 -33.01 -20.34 -26.90
C GLU A 211 -31.58 -20.56 -26.39
N ILE A 212 -30.94 -19.49 -25.91
CA ILE A 212 -29.56 -19.52 -25.41
C ILE A 212 -29.54 -20.08 -23.98
N PHE A 213 -28.85 -21.21 -23.82
CA PHE A 213 -28.63 -21.87 -22.53
C PHE A 213 -27.36 -21.35 -21.84
N GLN A 214 -26.32 -21.07 -22.61
CA GLN A 214 -25.04 -20.62 -22.08
C GLN A 214 -24.32 -19.72 -23.08
N VAL A 215 -23.65 -18.70 -22.55
CA VAL A 215 -22.68 -17.87 -23.27
C VAL A 215 -21.31 -18.03 -22.62
N ILE A 216 -20.28 -18.21 -23.44
CA ILE A 216 -18.88 -18.27 -23.01
C ILE A 216 -18.11 -17.15 -23.69
N ILE A 217 -17.61 -16.21 -22.90
CA ILE A 217 -16.75 -15.11 -23.36
C ILE A 217 -15.31 -15.59 -23.25
N GLN A 218 -14.62 -15.76 -24.38
CA GLN A 218 -13.25 -16.29 -24.42
C GLN A 218 -12.25 -15.12 -24.37
N LEU A 219 -11.48 -15.03 -23.29
CA LEU A 219 -10.44 -14.02 -23.10
C LEU A 219 -9.06 -14.52 -23.55
N GLY A 220 -8.93 -15.84 -23.73
CA GLY A 220 -7.73 -16.52 -24.20
C GLY A 220 -6.71 -16.81 -23.08
N ASP A 221 -5.82 -17.76 -23.35
CA ASP A 221 -4.81 -18.22 -22.38
C ASP A 221 -3.79 -17.13 -21.99
N GLU A 222 -3.57 -16.17 -22.89
CA GLU A 222 -2.69 -15.00 -22.70
C GLU A 222 -3.37 -13.83 -21.97
N SER A 223 -4.58 -14.04 -21.44
CA SER A 223 -5.31 -13.03 -20.67
C SER A 223 -4.52 -12.54 -19.47
N THR A 224 -4.52 -11.22 -19.27
CA THR A 224 -3.93 -10.56 -18.09
C THR A 224 -4.98 -10.14 -17.06
N ILE A 225 -6.23 -10.57 -17.22
CA ILE A 225 -7.36 -10.11 -16.40
C ILE A 225 -7.37 -10.85 -15.05
N ARG A 226 -7.44 -10.09 -13.97
CA ARG A 226 -7.34 -10.59 -12.59
C ARG A 226 -8.69 -10.46 -11.90
N LYS A 227 -9.24 -11.57 -11.41
CA LYS A 227 -10.57 -11.61 -10.75
C LYS A 227 -10.72 -10.64 -9.56
N ASP A 228 -9.62 -10.33 -8.88
CA ASP A 228 -9.57 -9.45 -7.72
C ASP A 228 -9.41 -7.97 -8.05
N LEU A 229 -8.73 -7.64 -9.15
CA LEU A 229 -8.45 -6.26 -9.56
C LEU A 229 -9.44 -5.74 -10.60
N ASP A 230 -9.95 -6.62 -11.47
CA ASP A 230 -10.75 -6.26 -12.65
C ASP A 230 -12.23 -6.62 -12.50
N LYS A 231 -12.71 -6.69 -11.26
CA LYS A 231 -14.05 -7.17 -10.94
C LYS A 231 -15.17 -6.38 -11.63
N GLY A 232 -14.99 -5.06 -11.76
CA GLY A 232 -15.93 -4.20 -12.48
C GLY A 232 -16.04 -4.55 -13.97
N HIS A 233 -14.90 -4.70 -14.64
CA HIS A 233 -14.84 -5.06 -16.05
C HIS A 233 -15.42 -6.46 -16.32
N LEU A 234 -15.09 -7.45 -15.49
CA LEU A 234 -15.65 -8.80 -15.60
C LEU A 234 -17.17 -8.81 -15.41
N THR A 235 -17.68 -7.97 -14.51
CA THR A 235 -19.12 -7.82 -14.30
C THR A 235 -19.80 -7.20 -15.52
N GLU A 236 -19.19 -6.18 -16.12
CA GLU A 236 -19.71 -5.56 -17.35
C GLU A 236 -19.78 -6.56 -18.50
N LEU A 237 -18.71 -7.33 -18.75
CA LEU A 237 -18.69 -8.37 -19.78
C LEU A 237 -19.81 -9.41 -19.60
N ALA A 238 -20.03 -9.87 -18.36
CA ALA A 238 -21.10 -10.83 -18.09
C ALA A 238 -22.50 -10.22 -18.28
N ARG A 239 -22.67 -8.92 -17.93
CA ARG A 239 -23.97 -8.23 -17.99
C ARG A 239 -24.50 -8.02 -19.39
N ASP A 240 -23.64 -7.98 -20.40
CA ASP A 240 -24.06 -7.88 -21.80
C ASP A 240 -24.90 -9.10 -22.27
N TYR A 241 -24.84 -10.21 -21.52
CA TYR A 241 -25.54 -11.46 -21.82
C TYR A 241 -26.63 -11.81 -20.81
N MET A 242 -27.08 -10.83 -20.02
CA MET A 242 -28.19 -10.94 -19.07
C MET A 242 -29.22 -9.83 -19.34
N GLU A 243 -30.42 -9.94 -18.77
CA GLU A 243 -31.36 -8.81 -18.82
C GLU A 243 -30.79 -7.57 -18.15
N SER A 244 -31.19 -6.40 -18.67
CA SER A 244 -30.70 -5.10 -18.17
C SER A 244 -31.00 -4.85 -16.69
N ASP A 245 -32.06 -5.46 -16.14
CA ASP A 245 -32.49 -5.39 -14.75
C ASP A 245 -31.93 -6.53 -13.88
N ALA A 246 -31.07 -7.39 -14.41
CA ALA A 246 -30.45 -8.47 -13.63
C ALA A 246 -29.54 -7.89 -12.54
N THR A 247 -29.76 -8.33 -11.30
CA THR A 247 -29.02 -7.88 -10.11
C THR A 247 -28.39 -9.04 -9.36
N LEU A 248 -27.22 -8.81 -8.77
CA LEU A 248 -26.49 -9.83 -8.00
C LEU A 248 -27.30 -10.20 -6.75
N THR A 249 -27.66 -11.47 -6.60
CA THR A 249 -28.40 -12.00 -5.44
C THR A 249 -27.54 -12.85 -4.52
N GLN A 250 -26.50 -13.51 -5.03
CA GLN A 250 -25.62 -14.35 -4.23
C GLN A 250 -24.18 -14.37 -4.76
N THR A 251 -23.20 -14.38 -3.85
CA THR A 251 -21.81 -14.74 -4.13
C THR A 251 -21.54 -16.14 -3.60
N VAL A 252 -21.36 -17.11 -4.50
CA VAL A 252 -21.11 -18.52 -4.15
C VAL A 252 -19.62 -18.70 -3.82
N SER A 253 -18.74 -18.08 -4.60
CA SER A 253 -17.29 -18.02 -4.36
C SER A 253 -16.70 -16.75 -5.00
N ASP A 254 -15.38 -16.58 -4.94
CA ASP A 254 -14.68 -15.51 -5.66
C ASP A 254 -14.71 -15.69 -7.20
N GLU A 255 -15.23 -16.80 -7.69
CA GLU A 255 -15.30 -17.18 -9.10
C GLU A 255 -16.72 -17.49 -9.56
N SER A 256 -17.73 -17.47 -8.67
CA SER A 256 -19.08 -17.93 -8.98
C SER A 256 -20.14 -17.05 -8.32
N PHE A 257 -21.06 -16.53 -9.12
CA PHE A 257 -22.03 -15.50 -8.75
C PHE A 257 -23.41 -15.83 -9.31
N VAL A 258 -24.45 -15.44 -8.58
CA VAL A 258 -25.84 -15.64 -9.00
C VAL A 258 -26.52 -14.28 -9.16
N TYR A 259 -27.14 -14.07 -10.31
CA TYR A 259 -27.91 -12.87 -10.64
C TYR A 259 -29.37 -13.25 -10.88
N GLN A 260 -30.30 -12.32 -10.62
CA GLN A 260 -31.71 -12.52 -10.92
C GLN A 260 -32.26 -11.31 -11.67
N SER A 261 -33.01 -11.56 -12.75
CA SER A 261 -33.83 -10.57 -13.43
C SER A 261 -35.27 -10.66 -12.92
N PRO A 262 -35.78 -9.62 -12.25
CA PRO A 262 -37.19 -9.56 -11.84
C PRO A 262 -38.16 -9.50 -13.02
N SER A 263 -37.80 -8.83 -14.12
CA SER A 263 -38.68 -8.62 -15.28
C SER A 263 -39.07 -9.91 -15.99
N ILE A 264 -38.13 -10.85 -16.13
CA ILE A 264 -38.41 -12.16 -16.76
C ILE A 264 -38.51 -13.32 -15.76
N ASN A 265 -38.31 -13.03 -14.46
CA ASN A 265 -38.27 -14.00 -13.36
C ASN A 265 -37.32 -15.19 -13.63
N LYS A 266 -36.08 -14.86 -14.03
CA LYS A 266 -35.02 -15.84 -14.32
C LYS A 266 -33.75 -15.53 -13.55
N THR A 267 -32.91 -16.56 -13.41
CA THR A 267 -31.68 -16.53 -12.61
C THR A 267 -30.50 -16.95 -13.47
N TYR A 268 -29.40 -16.22 -13.38
CA TYR A 268 -28.18 -16.48 -14.12
C TYR A 268 -27.08 -16.93 -13.16
N THR A 269 -26.27 -17.89 -13.59
CA THR A 269 -25.00 -18.20 -12.93
C THR A 269 -23.86 -17.62 -13.78
N VAL A 270 -22.97 -16.87 -13.13
CA VAL A 270 -21.75 -16.34 -13.73
C VAL A 270 -20.54 -17.02 -13.10
N ASP A 271 -19.77 -17.77 -13.89
CA ASP A 271 -18.57 -18.47 -13.43
C ASP A 271 -17.31 -17.99 -14.18
N TYR A 272 -16.21 -17.80 -13.44
CA TYR A 272 -14.90 -17.45 -14.00
C TYR A 272 -14.01 -18.69 -14.09
N MET A 273 -13.43 -18.92 -15.28
CA MET A 273 -12.38 -19.92 -15.47
C MET A 273 -11.02 -19.25 -15.45
N LEU A 274 -10.11 -19.80 -14.64
CA LEU A 274 -8.75 -19.28 -14.48
C LEU A 274 -7.72 -20.19 -15.16
N ASN A 275 -6.61 -19.61 -15.62
CA ASN A 275 -5.41 -20.36 -15.95
C ASN A 275 -4.59 -20.72 -14.69
N ASP A 276 -3.51 -21.48 -14.88
CA ASP A 276 -2.60 -21.92 -13.80
C ASP A 276 -1.93 -20.75 -13.05
N GLU A 277 -1.88 -19.56 -13.65
CA GLU A 277 -1.33 -18.34 -13.05
C GLU A 277 -2.37 -17.50 -12.30
N GLY A 278 -3.66 -17.88 -12.38
CA GLY A 278 -4.77 -17.21 -11.71
C GLY A 278 -5.40 -16.05 -12.48
N TYR A 279 -5.14 -15.93 -13.79
CA TYR A 279 -5.82 -14.98 -14.68
C TYR A 279 -7.10 -15.58 -15.26
N VAL A 280 -8.13 -14.75 -15.45
CA VAL A 280 -9.41 -15.16 -16.02
C VAL A 280 -9.26 -15.35 -17.53
N ILE A 281 -9.49 -16.56 -18.01
CA ILE A 281 -9.39 -16.93 -19.43
C ILE A 281 -10.75 -17.12 -20.11
N ALA A 282 -11.81 -17.31 -19.32
CA ALA A 282 -13.18 -17.32 -19.83
C ALA A 282 -14.20 -16.93 -18.74
N ILE A 283 -15.34 -16.40 -19.19
CA ILE A 283 -16.52 -16.10 -18.37
C ILE A 283 -17.69 -16.91 -18.91
N TYR A 284 -18.37 -17.64 -18.04
CA TYR A 284 -19.56 -18.42 -18.37
C TYR A 284 -20.78 -17.72 -17.80
N VAL A 285 -21.74 -17.37 -18.65
CA VAL A 285 -23.08 -16.93 -18.23
C VAL A 285 -24.04 -18.05 -18.59
N THR A 286 -24.68 -18.65 -17.60
CA THR A 286 -25.48 -19.87 -17.81
C THR A 286 -26.86 -19.73 -17.17
N GLN A 287 -27.86 -20.39 -17.75
CA GLN A 287 -29.14 -20.59 -17.08
C GLN A 287 -28.93 -21.32 -15.76
N ALA A 288 -29.43 -20.76 -14.65
CA ALA A 288 -29.38 -21.47 -13.37
C ALA A 288 -30.34 -22.67 -13.41
N MET A 289 -29.85 -23.85 -12.99
CA MET A 289 -30.66 -25.07 -12.82
C MET A 289 -31.48 -25.05 -11.54
#